data_AF-A0A644XF82-F1
#
_entry.id   AF-A0A644XF82-F1
#
_cell.length_a   1.000
_cell.length_b   1.000
_cell.length_c   1.000
_cell.angle_alpha   90.00
_cell.angle_beta   90.00
_cell.angle_gamma   90.00
#
_symmetry.space_group_name_H-M   'P 1'
#
loop_
_entity.id
_entity.type
_entity.pdbx_description
1 polymer ?
#
loop_
_entity_poly.entity_id
_entity_poly.type
_entity_poly.pdbx_seq_one_letter_code
_entity_poly.pdbx_strand_id
1 'polypeptide(L)'
;MAKKLTSLALALVMCLSLCVPAFAYNREESFDEKTYFVPMTREEYITSKATSQNMSYEAAAAELDEKIANAIAEIPSVRVWDPDTTVDNGDTTYTSYGRIYKVYTHASGLKMRYSAEAVKLRSTQGANWIEVNENSAWCQPEGSGNHNFIGNPTAKLLSNTQIRLAVTRYFEIAESTAISSGINLEFFSSSVSVGGTTYYRDNVNTSHIERA
;
A
#
# COMPACT_ATOMS: atom_id res chain seq x y z
N MET A 1 -11.60 -3.06 -63.05
CA MET A 1 -10.82 -2.15 -62.17
C MET A 1 -11.62 -1.64 -60.95
N ALA A 2 -12.90 -1.31 -61.09
CA ALA A 2 -13.72 -0.73 -60.00
C ALA A 2 -13.75 -1.54 -58.68
N LYS A 3 -13.83 -2.88 -58.74
CA LYS A 3 -13.91 -3.74 -57.54
C LYS A 3 -12.66 -3.75 -56.65
N LYS A 4 -11.47 -3.48 -57.21
CA LYS A 4 -10.21 -3.43 -56.44
C LYS A 4 -10.00 -2.09 -55.74
N LEU A 5 -10.53 -1.00 -56.31
CA LEU A 5 -10.51 0.33 -55.72
C LEU A 5 -11.46 0.45 -54.53
N THR A 6 -12.62 -0.22 -54.58
CA THR A 6 -13.58 -0.23 -53.47
C THR A 6 -13.08 -0.98 -52.24
N SER A 7 -12.28 -2.06 -52.40
CA SER A 7 -11.73 -2.78 -51.24
C SER A 7 -10.56 -2.02 -50.60
N LEU A 8 -9.78 -1.29 -51.40
CA LEU A 8 -8.71 -0.43 -50.88
C LEU A 8 -9.27 0.77 -50.11
N ALA A 9 -10.35 1.37 -50.62
CA ALA A 9 -11.07 2.45 -49.93
C ALA A 9 -11.70 1.97 -48.62
N LEU A 10 -12.28 0.76 -48.59
CA LEU A 10 -12.87 0.20 -47.38
C LEU A 10 -11.81 -0.14 -46.31
N ALA A 11 -10.64 -0.65 -46.72
CA ALA A 11 -9.52 -0.90 -45.82
C ALA A 11 -8.93 0.39 -45.24
N LEU A 12 -8.83 1.45 -46.05
CA LEU A 12 -8.34 2.75 -45.59
C LEU A 12 -9.30 3.41 -44.59
N VAL A 13 -10.61 3.32 -44.82
CA VAL A 13 -11.64 3.85 -43.91
C VAL A 13 -11.65 3.09 -42.58
N MET A 14 -11.45 1.77 -42.58
CA MET A 14 -11.33 0.99 -41.33
C MET A 14 -10.04 1.28 -40.56
N CYS A 15 -8.93 1.56 -41.24
CA CYS A 15 -7.68 1.95 -40.56
C CYS A 15 -7.75 3.38 -39.99
N LEU A 16 -8.49 4.29 -40.63
CA LEU A 16 -8.67 5.67 -40.15
C LEU A 16 -9.73 5.78 -39.04
N SER A 17 -10.67 4.83 -38.92
CA SER A 17 -11.68 4.83 -37.86
C SER A 17 -11.21 4.28 -36.51
N LEU A 18 -9.97 3.76 -36.43
CA LEU A 18 -9.38 3.24 -35.19
C LEU A 18 -8.40 4.20 -34.51
N CYS A 19 -8.13 5.36 -35.11
CA CYS A 19 -7.41 6.44 -34.45
C CYS A 19 -8.40 7.28 -33.62
N VAL A 20 -9.04 6.67 -32.63
CA VAL A 20 -9.44 7.46 -31.46
C VAL A 20 -8.11 7.77 -30.78
N PRO A 21 -7.65 9.03 -30.70
CA PRO A 21 -6.66 9.35 -29.70
C PRO A 21 -7.35 9.02 -28.38
N ALA A 22 -6.99 7.88 -27.79
CA ALA A 22 -7.14 7.69 -26.37
C ALA A 22 -6.22 8.76 -25.76
N PHE A 23 -6.72 9.99 -25.69
CA PHE A 23 -6.35 10.88 -24.62
C PHE A 23 -6.77 10.11 -23.38
N ALA A 24 -5.82 9.33 -22.85
CA ALA A 24 -5.82 9.03 -21.44
C ALA A 24 -5.97 10.40 -20.80
N TYR A 25 -7.18 10.71 -20.35
CA TYR A 25 -7.41 11.76 -19.41
C TYR A 25 -6.61 11.33 -18.18
N ASN A 26 -5.33 11.69 -18.17
CA ASN A 26 -4.60 11.89 -16.94
C ASN A 26 -5.38 12.99 -16.25
N ARG A 27 -6.39 12.57 -15.48
CA ARG A 27 -6.63 13.26 -14.24
C ARG A 27 -5.29 13.17 -13.54
N GLU A 28 -4.50 14.23 -13.67
CA GLU A 28 -3.63 14.64 -12.59
C GLU A 28 -4.56 14.89 -11.40
N GLU A 29 -5.10 13.82 -10.81
CA GLU A 29 -5.18 13.81 -9.37
C GLU A 29 -3.74 14.05 -8.99
N SER A 30 -3.48 15.19 -8.37
CA SER A 30 -2.37 15.30 -7.44
C SER A 30 -2.42 14.00 -6.64
N PHE A 31 -1.53 13.07 -6.98
CA PHE A 31 -1.34 11.84 -6.24
C PHE A 31 -0.65 12.27 -4.96
N ASP A 32 -1.44 12.91 -4.09
CA ASP A 32 -1.11 13.04 -2.70
C ASP A 32 -0.65 11.68 -2.24
N GLU A 33 0.35 11.67 -1.37
CA GLU A 33 0.80 10.49 -0.69
C GLU A 33 -0.34 9.90 0.16
N LYS A 34 -1.30 9.23 -0.48
CA LYS A 34 -2.53 8.78 0.14
C LYS A 34 -2.19 7.66 1.10
N THR A 35 -2.50 7.88 2.37
CA THR A 35 -2.63 6.80 3.34
C THR A 35 -4.08 6.32 3.32
N TYR A 36 -4.28 5.01 3.35
CA TYR A 36 -5.62 4.45 3.46
C TYR A 36 -5.61 3.20 4.33
N PHE A 37 -6.71 3.00 5.05
CA PHE A 37 -6.94 1.84 5.92
C PHE A 37 -7.93 0.91 5.25
N VAL A 38 -7.48 -0.29 4.86
CA VAL A 38 -8.35 -1.31 4.27
C VAL A 38 -8.84 -2.24 5.38
N PRO A 39 -10.15 -2.32 5.65
CA PRO A 39 -10.69 -3.22 6.65
C PRO A 39 -10.36 -4.68 6.37
N MET A 40 -10.21 -5.47 7.43
CA MET A 40 -10.11 -6.92 7.40
C MET A 40 -10.91 -7.51 8.57
N THR A 41 -11.16 -8.81 8.58
CA THR A 41 -11.84 -9.45 9.71
C THR A 41 -10.91 -9.67 10.89
N ARG A 42 -11.48 -9.89 12.08
CA ARG A 42 -10.73 -10.28 13.28
C ARG A 42 -9.97 -11.59 13.05
N GLU A 43 -10.62 -12.56 12.42
CA GLU A 43 -10.08 -13.89 12.14
C GLU A 43 -8.89 -13.81 11.16
N GLU A 44 -8.98 -12.96 10.14
CA GLU A 44 -7.88 -12.71 9.20
C GLU A 44 -6.68 -12.09 9.92
N TYR A 45 -6.91 -11.11 10.79
CA TYR A 45 -5.84 -10.47 11.56
C TYR A 45 -5.16 -11.47 12.50
N ILE A 46 -5.94 -12.25 13.28
CA ILE A 46 -5.39 -13.24 14.23
C ILE A 46 -4.63 -14.34 13.49
N THR A 47 -5.14 -14.82 12.36
CA THR A 47 -4.45 -15.84 11.53
C THR A 47 -3.12 -15.32 11.01
N SER A 48 -3.09 -14.07 10.53
CA SER A 48 -1.87 -13.42 10.06
C SER A 48 -0.87 -13.23 11.20
N LYS A 49 -1.31 -12.75 12.37
CA LYS A 49 -0.49 -12.62 13.57
C LYS A 49 0.10 -13.98 13.99
N ALA A 50 -0.74 -15.00 14.11
CA ALA A 50 -0.33 -16.35 14.49
C ALA A 50 0.76 -16.90 13.55
N THR A 51 0.56 -16.75 12.24
CA THR A 51 1.52 -17.18 11.21
C THR A 51 2.83 -16.40 11.29
N SER A 52 2.75 -15.07 11.32
CA SER A 52 3.91 -14.18 11.27
C SER A 52 4.76 -14.19 12.56
N GLN A 53 4.18 -14.63 13.69
CA GLN A 53 4.86 -14.74 14.98
C GLN A 53 5.13 -16.20 15.39
N ASN A 54 4.78 -17.16 14.54
CA ASN A 54 4.94 -18.60 14.79
C ASN A 54 4.32 -19.04 16.13
N MET A 55 3.05 -18.66 16.34
CA MET A 55 2.27 -18.99 17.54
C MET A 55 0.91 -19.60 17.16
N SER A 56 0.20 -20.17 18.13
CA SER A 56 -1.14 -20.69 17.86
C SER A 56 -2.16 -19.55 17.66
N TYR A 57 -3.26 -19.86 16.97
CA TYR A 57 -4.37 -18.94 16.80
C TYR A 57 -4.92 -18.46 18.15
N GLU A 58 -5.11 -19.38 19.10
CA GLU A 58 -5.67 -19.10 20.42
C GLU A 58 -4.76 -18.18 21.25
N ALA A 59 -3.44 -18.37 21.16
CA ALA A 59 -2.47 -17.50 21.83
C ALA A 59 -2.49 -16.09 21.22
N ALA A 60 -2.51 -15.98 19.89
CA ALA A 60 -2.60 -14.70 19.19
C ALA A 60 -3.92 -13.96 19.51
N ALA A 61 -5.03 -14.71 19.61
CA ALA A 61 -6.33 -14.18 19.99
C ALA A 61 -6.33 -13.66 21.43
N ALA A 62 -5.83 -14.45 22.38
CA ALA A 62 -5.79 -14.09 23.80
C ALA A 62 -4.95 -12.82 24.04
N GLU A 63 -3.77 -12.70 23.42
CA GLU A 63 -2.97 -11.49 23.52
C GLU A 63 -3.68 -10.25 22.95
N LEU A 64 -4.38 -10.41 21.83
CA LEU A 64 -5.09 -9.33 21.19
C LEU A 64 -6.28 -8.88 22.04
N ASP A 65 -7.04 -9.82 22.57
CA ASP A 65 -8.19 -9.56 23.43
C ASP A 65 -7.77 -8.88 24.74
N GLU A 66 -6.65 -9.29 25.34
CA GLU A 66 -6.06 -8.63 26.52
C GLU A 66 -5.69 -7.16 26.22
N LYS A 67 -5.06 -6.90 25.07
CA LYS A 67 -4.72 -5.52 24.67
C LYS A 67 -5.96 -4.67 24.43
N ILE A 68 -6.99 -5.22 23.80
CA ILE A 68 -8.27 -4.51 23.59
C ILE A 68 -8.92 -4.20 24.95
N ALA A 69 -9.02 -5.18 25.84
CA ALA A 69 -9.60 -5.01 27.17
C ALA A 69 -8.87 -3.94 28.00
N ASN A 70 -7.52 -3.95 27.98
CA ASN A 70 -6.72 -2.93 28.65
C ASN A 70 -6.96 -1.54 28.07
N ALA A 71 -7.01 -1.41 26.74
CA ALA A 71 -7.26 -0.14 26.08
C ALA A 71 -8.67 0.41 26.33
N ILE A 72 -9.66 -0.47 26.42
CA ILE A 72 -11.02 -0.13 26.82
C ILE A 72 -11.06 0.40 28.26
N ALA A 73 -10.37 -0.27 29.19
CA ALA A 73 -10.35 0.13 30.59
C ALA A 73 -9.72 1.52 30.83
N GLU A 74 -8.86 1.97 29.91
CA GLU A 74 -8.27 3.31 29.93
C GLU A 74 -9.23 4.41 29.42
N ILE A 75 -10.34 4.07 28.76
CA ILE A 75 -11.31 5.03 28.23
C ILE A 75 -12.31 5.40 29.33
N PRO A 76 -12.43 6.70 29.69
CA PRO A 76 -13.46 7.16 30.61
C PRO A 76 -14.86 6.87 30.02
N SER A 77 -15.70 6.19 30.80
CA SER A 77 -16.98 5.61 30.36
C SER A 77 -17.99 6.62 29.79
N VAL A 78 -18.19 6.70 28.46
CA VAL A 78 -19.38 7.39 27.88
C VAL A 78 -19.82 6.88 26.48
N ARG A 79 -21.12 6.51 26.44
CA ARG A 79 -22.16 6.33 25.39
C ARG A 79 -21.85 6.33 23.88
N VAL A 80 -22.39 5.27 23.25
CA VAL A 80 -22.84 4.96 21.87
C VAL A 80 -22.33 5.83 20.72
N TRP A 81 -21.44 5.24 19.92
CA TRP A 81 -21.23 5.54 18.50
C TRP A 81 -21.67 4.30 17.69
N ASP A 82 -21.83 4.29 16.37
CA ASP A 82 -22.07 3.06 15.58
C ASP A 82 -21.68 3.30 14.11
N PRO A 83 -20.66 2.60 13.58
CA PRO A 83 -20.39 2.60 12.14
C PRO A 83 -20.12 1.22 11.52
N ASP A 84 -20.39 1.16 10.22
CA ASP A 84 -20.54 -0.03 9.36
C ASP A 84 -19.36 -1.02 9.22
N THR A 85 -18.27 -0.93 9.98
CA THR A 85 -17.12 -1.86 9.83
C THR A 85 -16.43 -2.25 11.14
N THR A 86 -17.12 -2.18 12.26
CA THR A 86 -16.54 -2.37 13.59
C THR A 86 -17.20 -3.49 14.37
N VAL A 87 -16.41 -4.25 15.12
CA VAL A 87 -16.94 -5.18 16.13
C VAL A 87 -17.30 -4.36 17.37
N ASP A 88 -18.58 -4.42 17.77
CA ASP A 88 -19.06 -3.85 19.03
C ASP A 88 -18.51 -4.68 20.20
N ASN A 89 -17.85 -4.01 21.14
CA ASN A 89 -17.27 -4.65 22.32
C ASN A 89 -18.27 -4.78 23.50
N GLY A 90 -19.52 -4.29 23.34
CA GLY A 90 -20.58 -4.36 24.35
C GLY A 90 -20.58 -3.23 25.38
N ASP A 91 -19.71 -2.23 25.19
CA ASP A 91 -19.44 -1.14 26.13
C ASP A 91 -19.31 0.22 25.44
N THR A 92 -19.88 0.35 24.23
CA THR A 92 -19.86 1.56 23.39
C THR A 92 -18.53 1.90 22.74
N THR A 93 -17.58 0.98 22.77
CA THR A 93 -16.34 1.03 21.99
C THR A 93 -16.40 0.08 20.79
N TYR A 94 -15.63 0.43 19.74
CA TYR A 94 -15.70 -0.22 18.45
C TYR A 94 -14.31 -0.58 17.95
N THR A 95 -14.07 -1.87 17.70
CA THR A 95 -12.77 -2.34 17.21
C THR A 95 -12.80 -2.52 15.70
N SER A 96 -11.83 -1.91 15.00
CA SER A 96 -11.58 -2.10 13.58
C SER A 96 -10.24 -2.80 13.38
N TYR A 97 -10.24 -3.84 12.55
CA TYR A 97 -9.05 -4.54 12.09
C TYR A 97 -8.80 -4.15 10.63
N GLY A 98 -7.54 -3.99 10.25
CA GLY A 98 -7.23 -3.66 8.86
C GLY A 98 -5.77 -3.44 8.59
N ARG A 99 -5.47 -3.01 7.37
CA ARG A 99 -4.11 -2.76 6.89
C ARG A 99 -3.95 -1.30 6.48
N ILE A 100 -2.94 -0.65 7.05
CA ILE A 100 -2.55 0.71 6.72
C ILE A 100 -1.63 0.66 5.51
N TYR A 101 -1.98 1.34 4.43
CA TYR A 101 -1.18 1.44 3.22
C TYR A 101 -0.69 2.86 3.00
N LYS A 102 0.57 3.00 2.59
CA LYS A 102 1.15 4.26 2.13
C LYS A 102 1.86 4.05 0.81
N VAL A 103 1.72 5.01 -0.10
CA VAL A 103 2.44 5.04 -1.37
C VAL A 103 3.55 6.08 -1.27
N TYR A 104 4.75 5.67 -1.64
CA TYR A 104 5.89 6.56 -1.87
C TYR A 104 6.08 6.74 -3.37
N THR A 105 6.26 7.99 -3.82
CA THR A 105 6.61 8.32 -5.20
C THR A 105 8.01 8.93 -5.21
N HIS A 106 8.91 8.28 -5.93
CA HIS A 106 10.27 8.77 -6.15
C HIS A 106 10.28 9.96 -7.12
N ALA A 107 11.31 10.81 -7.06
CA ALA A 107 11.49 11.94 -7.98
C ALA A 107 11.54 11.52 -9.47
N SER A 108 11.98 10.29 -9.75
CA SER A 108 11.97 9.73 -11.12
C SER A 108 10.61 9.21 -11.60
N GLY A 109 9.58 9.25 -10.73
CA GLY A 109 8.25 8.75 -11.02
C GLY A 109 8.00 7.28 -10.64
N LEU A 110 9.04 6.54 -10.21
CA LEU A 110 8.87 5.19 -9.65
C LEU A 110 8.04 5.24 -8.37
N LYS A 111 7.16 4.25 -8.16
CA LYS A 111 6.31 4.20 -6.98
C LYS A 111 6.43 2.86 -6.28
N MET A 112 6.24 2.88 -4.98
CA MET A 112 6.07 1.66 -4.22
C MET A 112 5.08 1.87 -3.09
N ARG A 113 4.36 0.80 -2.79
CA ARG A 113 3.40 0.74 -1.71
C ARG A 113 3.98 -0.07 -0.58
N TYR A 114 3.85 0.43 0.64
CA TYR A 114 4.25 -0.27 1.84
C TYR A 114 3.13 -0.20 2.88
N SER A 115 3.04 -1.22 3.72
CA SER A 115 1.90 -1.38 4.61
C SER A 115 2.21 -2.26 5.80
N ALA A 116 1.34 -2.21 6.81
CA ALA A 116 1.28 -3.16 7.90
C ALA A 116 -0.15 -3.29 8.42
N GLU A 117 -0.48 -4.43 9.00
CA GLU A 117 -1.75 -4.69 9.66
C GLU A 117 -1.78 -4.01 11.03
N ALA A 118 -2.94 -3.46 11.39
CA ALA A 118 -3.12 -2.74 12.64
C ALA A 118 -4.56 -2.90 13.15
N VAL A 119 -4.69 -2.70 14.46
CA VAL A 119 -5.97 -2.72 15.18
C VAL A 119 -6.22 -1.34 15.75
N LYS A 120 -7.41 -0.83 15.50
CA LYS A 120 -7.85 0.50 15.91
C LYS A 120 -9.10 0.37 16.76
N LEU A 121 -9.06 0.94 17.95
CA LEU A 121 -10.22 1.12 18.81
C LEU A 121 -10.77 2.52 18.61
N ARG A 122 -12.09 2.62 18.46
CA ARG A 122 -12.80 3.89 18.34
C ARG A 122 -13.78 4.05 19.49
N SER A 123 -13.84 5.27 19.99
CA SER A 123 -14.75 5.69 21.04
C SER A 123 -15.22 7.13 20.77
N THR A 124 -16.09 7.65 21.62
CA THR A 124 -16.52 9.05 21.58
C THR A 124 -15.38 10.06 21.80
N GLN A 125 -14.28 9.64 22.42
CA GLN A 125 -13.11 10.50 22.65
C GLN A 125 -12.13 10.53 21.47
N GLY A 126 -12.37 9.69 20.46
CA GLY A 126 -11.54 9.58 19.28
C GLY A 126 -11.13 8.13 19.00
N ALA A 127 -10.15 8.00 18.11
CA ALA A 127 -9.57 6.73 17.74
C ALA A 127 -8.21 6.54 18.41
N ASN A 128 -7.92 5.30 18.78
CA ASN A 128 -6.62 4.87 19.29
C ASN A 128 -6.15 3.63 18.52
N TRP A 129 -4.88 3.58 18.18
CA TRP A 129 -4.19 2.37 17.77
C TRP A 129 -3.94 1.49 18.98
N ILE A 130 -4.32 0.22 18.89
CA ILE A 130 -4.15 -0.79 19.95
C ILE A 130 -2.92 -1.64 19.68
N GLU A 131 -2.76 -2.04 18.42
CA GLU A 131 -1.68 -2.90 18.00
C GLU A 131 -1.32 -2.60 16.55
N VAL A 132 -0.06 -2.84 16.20
CA VAL A 132 0.39 -3.03 14.83
C VAL A 132 1.10 -4.39 14.78
N ASN A 133 0.79 -5.21 13.78
CA ASN A 133 1.51 -6.47 13.57
C ASN A 133 2.81 -6.15 12.81
N GLU A 134 3.90 -5.93 13.54
CA GLU A 134 5.20 -5.52 12.97
C GLU A 134 5.73 -6.53 11.93
N ASN A 135 5.43 -7.82 12.11
CA ASN A 135 5.86 -8.89 11.20
C ASN A 135 4.98 -9.03 9.95
N SER A 136 3.86 -8.31 9.89
CA SER A 136 3.03 -8.22 8.68
C SER A 136 3.50 -7.11 7.73
N ALA A 137 4.55 -6.36 8.06
CA ALA A 137 4.99 -5.26 7.23
C ALA A 137 5.49 -5.77 5.88
N TRP A 138 4.95 -5.23 4.79
CA TRP A 138 5.35 -5.61 3.44
C TRP A 138 5.29 -4.44 2.47
N CYS A 139 6.07 -4.52 1.40
CA CYS A 139 6.09 -3.52 0.33
C CYS A 139 6.12 -4.18 -1.05
N GLN A 140 5.61 -3.47 -2.05
CA GLN A 140 5.70 -3.88 -3.44
C GLN A 140 5.83 -2.65 -4.35
N PRO A 141 6.49 -2.78 -5.51
CA PRO A 141 6.45 -1.76 -6.55
C PRO A 141 5.01 -1.51 -7.02
N GLU A 142 4.72 -0.27 -7.41
CA GLU A 142 3.42 0.16 -7.92
C GLU A 142 3.60 1.10 -9.12
N GLY A 143 2.59 1.19 -9.99
CA GLY A 143 2.61 2.08 -11.15
C GLY A 143 3.16 1.44 -12.41
N SER A 144 3.47 2.28 -13.40
CA SER A 144 3.95 1.89 -14.72
C SER A 144 5.46 1.67 -14.76
N GLY A 145 5.91 0.83 -15.69
CA GLY A 145 7.32 0.45 -15.85
C GLY A 145 7.65 -0.77 -15.00
N ASN A 146 8.15 -1.83 -15.62
CA ASN A 146 8.51 -3.06 -14.93
C ASN A 146 9.78 -2.81 -14.09
N HIS A 147 9.60 -2.46 -12.82
CA HIS A 147 10.67 -2.15 -11.89
C HIS A 147 10.46 -2.91 -10.59
N ASN A 148 11.54 -3.09 -9.85
CA ASN A 148 11.54 -3.74 -8.56
C ASN A 148 11.79 -2.71 -7.46
N PHE A 149 11.22 -2.97 -6.29
CA PHE A 149 11.70 -2.37 -5.05
C PHE A 149 12.27 -3.50 -4.18
N ILE A 150 13.53 -3.39 -3.80
CA ILE A 150 14.21 -4.39 -2.99
C ILE A 150 14.36 -3.82 -1.60
N GLY A 151 13.40 -4.07 -0.71
CA GLY A 151 13.45 -3.57 0.65
C GLY A 151 12.52 -4.31 1.59
N ASN A 152 12.75 -4.10 2.90
CA ASN A 152 11.88 -4.60 3.95
C ASN A 152 11.32 -3.38 4.67
N PRO A 153 9.99 -3.19 4.68
CA PRO A 153 9.40 -2.17 5.50
C PRO A 153 9.36 -2.65 6.95
N THR A 154 9.22 -1.68 7.84
CA THR A 154 9.08 -1.86 9.27
C THR A 154 7.86 -1.07 9.72
N ALA A 155 7.15 -1.61 10.69
CA ALA A 155 6.04 -0.93 11.32
C ALA A 155 6.26 -0.93 12.83
N LYS A 156 5.87 0.15 13.50
CA LYS A 156 5.98 0.25 14.95
C LYS A 156 4.88 1.13 15.53
N LEU A 157 4.25 0.66 16.60
CA LEU A 157 3.35 1.48 17.40
C LEU A 157 4.20 2.40 18.29
N LEU A 158 4.14 3.71 18.04
CA LEU A 158 4.90 4.69 18.81
C LEU A 158 4.12 5.14 20.05
N SER A 159 2.81 5.28 19.89
CA SER A 159 1.84 5.61 20.93
C SER A 159 0.48 5.12 20.47
N ASN A 160 -0.51 5.16 21.37
CA ASN A 160 -1.91 4.89 21.02
C ASN A 160 -2.49 5.86 19.97
N THR A 161 -1.79 6.93 19.60
CA THR A 161 -2.22 7.89 18.56
C THR A 161 -1.38 7.83 17.30
N GLN A 162 -0.27 7.07 17.29
CA GLN A 162 0.70 7.09 16.20
C GLN A 162 1.32 5.72 15.90
N ILE A 163 1.24 5.32 14.63
CA ILE A 163 2.02 4.21 14.06
C ILE A 163 3.05 4.80 13.10
N ARG A 164 4.30 4.30 13.17
CA ARG A 164 5.33 4.59 12.17
C ARG A 164 5.40 3.44 11.18
N LEU A 165 5.30 3.76 9.89
CA LEU A 165 5.67 2.89 8.79
C LEU A 165 6.96 3.43 8.18
N ALA A 166 8.02 2.63 8.12
CA ALA A 166 9.28 3.05 7.54
C ALA A 166 9.81 2.02 6.57
N VAL A 167 10.54 2.47 5.57
CA VAL A 167 11.05 1.62 4.50
C VAL A 167 12.40 2.18 4.06
N THR A 168 13.35 1.27 3.91
CA THR A 168 14.70 1.57 3.44
C THR A 168 15.06 0.60 2.33
N ARG A 169 16.17 0.91 1.61
CA ARG A 169 16.81 0.17 0.52
C ARG A 169 16.66 0.88 -0.82
N TYR A 170 16.29 0.23 -1.92
CA TYR A 170 16.41 0.84 -3.24
C TYR A 170 15.40 0.34 -4.27
N PHE A 171 15.09 1.22 -5.23
CA PHE A 171 14.48 0.82 -6.49
C PHE A 171 15.53 0.21 -7.42
N GLU A 172 15.11 -0.74 -8.25
CA GLU A 172 15.92 -1.32 -9.32
C GLU A 172 15.11 -1.37 -10.62
N ILE A 173 15.71 -0.88 -11.71
CA ILE A 173 15.10 -0.92 -13.04
C ILE A 173 16.15 -1.22 -14.11
N ALA A 174 15.80 -2.06 -15.09
CA ALA A 174 16.66 -2.31 -16.24
C ALA A 174 16.67 -1.09 -17.19
N GLU A 175 17.84 -0.78 -17.76
CA GLU A 175 18.02 0.36 -18.68
C GLU A 175 17.00 0.40 -19.81
N SER A 176 16.78 -0.73 -20.48
CA SER A 176 15.82 -0.86 -21.58
C SER A 176 14.38 -0.53 -21.15
N THR A 177 14.03 -0.84 -19.90
CA THR A 177 12.69 -0.56 -19.35
C THR A 177 12.55 0.89 -18.93
N ALA A 178 13.60 1.47 -18.35
CA ALA A 178 13.61 2.88 -18.00
C ALA A 178 13.48 3.78 -19.23
N ILE A 179 14.23 3.49 -20.30
CA ILE A 179 14.16 4.21 -21.58
C ILE A 179 12.75 4.10 -22.19
N SER A 180 12.18 2.89 -22.26
CA SER A 180 10.85 2.70 -22.86
C SER A 180 9.72 3.30 -22.03
N SER A 181 9.92 3.46 -20.72
CA SER A 181 8.94 4.04 -19.79
C SER A 181 9.14 5.55 -19.56
N GLY A 182 10.16 6.17 -20.18
CA GLY A 182 10.45 7.59 -20.02
C GLY A 182 10.90 7.99 -18.60
N ILE A 183 11.44 7.05 -17.83
CA ILE A 183 11.90 7.30 -16.46
C ILE A 183 13.23 8.04 -16.49
N ASN A 184 13.32 9.15 -15.77
CA ASN A 184 14.58 9.88 -15.63
C ASN A 184 15.53 9.12 -14.69
N LEU A 185 16.71 8.76 -15.21
CA LEU A 185 17.75 7.99 -14.51
C LEU A 185 18.90 8.83 -13.95
N GLU A 186 18.82 10.17 -14.04
CA GLU A 186 19.91 11.11 -13.72
C GLU A 186 20.54 10.89 -12.34
N PHE A 187 19.78 10.42 -11.35
CA PHE A 187 20.25 10.21 -9.97
C PHE A 187 20.52 8.76 -9.60
N PHE A 188 20.42 7.82 -10.56
CA PHE A 188 20.58 6.40 -10.28
C PHE A 188 22.03 5.97 -10.44
N SER A 189 22.50 5.17 -9.49
CA SER A 189 23.73 4.37 -9.65
C SER A 189 23.48 3.21 -10.62
N SER A 190 24.48 2.78 -11.38
CA SER A 190 24.32 1.69 -12.35
C SER A 190 25.27 0.52 -12.08
N SER A 191 24.85 -0.67 -12.53
CA SER A 191 25.68 -1.88 -12.54
C SER A 191 25.30 -2.76 -13.73
N VAL A 192 26.20 -3.61 -14.18
CA VAL A 192 25.96 -4.55 -15.28
C VAL A 192 25.92 -5.97 -14.73
N SER A 193 24.87 -6.71 -15.07
CA SER A 193 24.74 -8.13 -14.70
C SER A 193 25.74 -8.99 -15.48
N VAL A 194 25.97 -10.23 -15.02
CA VAL A 194 26.80 -11.22 -15.73
C VAL A 194 26.26 -11.50 -17.15
N GLY A 195 24.95 -11.36 -17.35
CA GLY A 195 24.29 -11.49 -18.65
C GLY A 195 24.32 -10.22 -19.53
N GLY A 196 25.05 -9.17 -19.13
CA GLY A 196 25.19 -7.94 -19.89
C GLY A 196 24.04 -6.93 -19.77
N THR A 197 23.11 -7.13 -18.84
CA THR A 197 22.00 -6.19 -18.61
C THR A 197 22.43 -5.09 -17.63
N THR A 198 22.32 -3.83 -18.05
CA THR A 198 22.51 -2.68 -17.17
C THR A 198 21.27 -2.47 -16.28
N TYR A 199 21.48 -2.44 -14.97
CA TYR A 199 20.48 -2.09 -13.97
C TYR A 199 20.84 -0.78 -13.29
N TYR A 200 19.83 0.07 -13.13
CA TYR A 200 19.90 1.33 -12.41
C TYR A 200 19.25 1.17 -11.04
N ARG A 201 19.89 1.70 -10.00
CA ARG A 201 19.42 1.66 -8.61
C ARG A 201 19.54 3.01 -7.93
N ASP A 202 18.53 3.34 -7.15
CA ASP A 202 18.56 4.52 -6.28
C ASP A 202 17.96 4.21 -4.91
N ASN A 203 18.58 4.76 -3.87
CA ASN A 203 18.22 4.47 -2.50
C ASN A 203 16.98 5.25 -2.08
N VAL A 204 16.10 4.57 -1.35
CA VAL A 204 14.93 5.13 -0.69
C VAL A 204 15.13 4.99 0.80
N ASN A 205 14.92 6.09 1.51
CA ASN A 205 14.78 6.11 2.96
C ASN A 205 13.62 7.03 3.29
N THR A 206 12.46 6.44 3.59
CA THR A 206 11.25 7.20 3.89
C THR A 206 10.51 6.61 5.09
N SER A 207 9.77 7.47 5.78
CA SER A 207 8.92 7.09 6.90
C SER A 207 7.65 7.91 6.89
N HIS A 208 6.54 7.27 7.23
CA HIS A 208 5.22 7.86 7.42
C HIS A 208 4.75 7.66 8.86
N ILE A 209 4.12 8.69 9.43
CA ILE A 209 3.43 8.60 10.72
C ILE A 209 1.94 8.59 10.45
N GLU A 210 1.32 7.44 10.69
CA GLU A 210 -0.13 7.31 10.65
C GLU A 210 -0.73 7.71 11.99
N ARG A 211 -1.68 8.64 11.94
CA ARG A 211 -2.44 9.11 13.10
C ARG A 211 -3.78 8.40 13.17
N ALA A 212 -4.26 8.15 14.38
CA ALA A 212 -5.45 7.33 14.63
C ALA A 212 -6.74 7.91 14.03
#